data_AF-A0A5U8SYJ6-F1
#
_entry.id   AF-A0A5U8SYJ6-F1
#
_cell.length_a   1.000
_cell.length_b   1.000
_cell.length_c   1.000
_cell.angle_alpha   90.00
_cell.angle_beta   90.00
_cell.angle_gamma   90.00
#
_symmetry.space_group_name_H-M   'P 1'
#
loop_
_entity.id
_entity.type
_entity.pdbx_description
1 polymer ?
#
loop_
_entity_poly.entity_id
_entity_poly.type
_entity_poly.pdbx_seq_one_letter_code
_entity_poly.pdbx_strand_id
1 'polypeptide(L)' 'MIRMKYLVAAATLSLMLSGCSGNKEILPDASPSELYTVGQEKLQDGNYKGAITQLETLDNRFPFGPYSQQVQLD' A
#
# COMPACT_ATOMS: atom_id res chain seq x y z
N MET A 1 29.84 -29.71 6.86
CA MET A 1 30.42 -28.36 6.71
C MET A 1 29.68 -27.63 5.59
N ILE A 2 28.66 -26.84 5.94
CA ILE A 2 27.95 -26.00 4.97
C ILE A 2 28.96 -24.97 4.48
N ARG A 3 29.41 -25.10 3.23
CA ARG A 3 30.39 -24.17 2.67
C ARG A 3 29.79 -22.77 2.63
N MET A 4 30.57 -21.77 3.02
CA MET A 4 30.15 -20.37 3.15
C MET A 4 29.41 -19.82 1.91
N LYS A 5 29.74 -20.34 0.72
CA LYS A 5 29.03 -20.07 -0.55
C LYS A 5 27.52 -20.37 -0.51
N TYR A 6 27.08 -21.40 0.22
CA TYR A 6 25.67 -21.77 0.35
C TYR A 6 24.90 -20.81 1.27
N LEU A 7 25.56 -20.29 2.33
CA LEU A 7 24.96 -19.29 3.20
C LEU A 7 24.75 -17.96 2.48
N VAL A 8 25.75 -17.54 1.69
CA VAL A 8 25.66 -16.33 0.86
C VAL A 8 24.55 -16.48 -0.18
N ALA A 9 24.45 -17.63 -0.85
CA ALA A 9 23.41 -17.89 -1.84
C ALA A 9 21.99 -17.94 -1.23
N ALA A 10 21.83 -18.51 -0.04
CA ALA A 10 20.54 -18.54 0.64
C ALA A 10 20.09 -17.14 1.09
N ALA A 11 21.03 -16.31 1.57
CA ALA A 11 20.75 -14.94 1.96
C ALA A 11 20.29 -14.08 0.77
N THR A 12 20.99 -14.12 -0.37
CA THR A 12 20.58 -13.36 -1.56
C THR A 12 19.25 -13.82 -2.15
N LEU A 13 18.95 -15.12 -2.13
CA LEU A 13 17.66 -15.64 -2.59
C LEU A 13 16.50 -15.13 -1.73
N SER A 14 16.72 -15.01 -0.41
CA SER A 14 15.72 -14.54 0.54
C SER A 14 15.37 -13.05 0.32
N LEU A 15 16.34 -12.22 -0.08
CA LEU A 15 16.09 -10.81 -0.40
C LEU A 15 15.25 -10.60 -1.67
N MET A 16 15.26 -11.55 -2.60
CA MET A 16 14.50 -11.44 -3.87
C MET A 16 13.00 -11.71 -3.69
N LEU A 17 12.58 -12.31 -2.57
CA LEU A 17 11.16 -12.54 -2.28
C LEU A 17 10.43 -11.28 -1.77
N SER A 18 11.16 -10.21 -1.42
CA SER A 18 10.59 -8.98 -0.84
C SER A 18 9.92 -8.04 -1.85
N GLY A 19 9.84 -8.40 -3.13
CA GLY A 19 9.52 -7.47 -4.23
C GLY A 19 8.09 -7.52 -4.81
N CYS A 20 7.31 -8.57 -4.55
CA CYS A 20 5.98 -8.74 -5.17
C CYS A 20 4.87 -8.08 -4.34
N SER A 21 4.90 -6.75 -4.20
CA SER A 21 3.77 -6.00 -3.64
C SER A 21 2.84 -5.50 -4.73
N GLY A 22 1.86 -6.35 -5.06
CA GLY A 22 0.45 -5.98 -5.27
C GLY A 22 0.10 -5.23 -6.56
N ASN A 23 -0.73 -5.88 -7.39
CA ASN A 23 -1.35 -5.31 -8.57
C ASN A 23 -2.15 -4.04 -8.20
N LYS A 24 -1.88 -2.94 -8.90
CA LYS A 24 -2.45 -1.62 -8.62
C LYS A 24 -3.81 -1.51 -9.31
N GLU A 25 -4.81 -2.19 -8.77
CA GLU A 25 -6.18 -2.08 -9.28
C GLU A 25 -6.80 -0.77 -8.79
N ILE A 26 -6.55 0.30 -9.55
CA ILE A 26 -7.20 1.60 -9.35
C ILE A 26 -8.59 1.46 -9.96
N LEU A 27 -9.59 1.29 -9.12
CA LEU A 27 -11.00 1.25 -9.54
C LEU A 27 -11.39 2.64 -10.07
N PRO A 28 -11.63 2.81 -11.39
CA PRO A 28 -11.82 4.14 -11.98
C PRO A 28 -13.11 4.83 -11.53
N ASP A 29 -14.10 4.11 -11.02
CA ASP A 29 -15.42 4.64 -10.64
C ASP A 29 -15.76 4.48 -9.15
N ALA A 30 -14.80 4.14 -8.30
CA ALA A 30 -15.06 4.02 -6.86
C ALA A 30 -15.34 5.40 -6.22
N SER A 31 -16.38 5.43 -5.38
CA SER A 31 -16.73 6.58 -4.54
C SER A 31 -15.65 6.87 -3.48
N PRO A 32 -15.61 8.09 -2.89
CA PRO A 32 -14.64 8.42 -1.84
C PRO A 32 -14.69 7.45 -0.64
N SER A 33 -15.90 7.03 -0.24
CA SER A 33 -16.09 6.07 0.85
C SER A 33 -15.55 4.69 0.51
N GLU A 34 -15.74 4.21 -0.72
CA GLU A 34 -15.22 2.90 -1.14
C GLU A 34 -13.69 2.91 -1.22
N LEU A 35 -13.09 3.97 -1.77
CA LEU A 35 -11.64 4.13 -1.80
C LEU A 35 -11.03 4.19 -0.39
N TYR A 36 -11.72 4.85 0.55
CA TYR A 36 -11.32 4.89 1.96
C TYR A 36 -11.40 3.52 2.62
N THR A 37 -12.51 2.81 2.46
CA THR A 37 -12.69 1.44 3.00
C THR A 37 -11.63 0.49 2.46
N VAL A 38 -11.39 0.49 1.15
CA VAL A 38 -10.36 -0.35 0.52
C VAL A 38 -8.96 0.01 1.03
N GLY A 39 -8.68 1.31 1.26
CA GLY A 39 -7.44 1.75 1.89
C GLY A 39 -7.29 1.20 3.31
N GLN A 40 -8.36 1.23 4.11
CA GLN A 40 -8.38 0.72 5.48
C GLN A 40 -8.27 -0.80 5.57
N GLU A 41 -8.90 -1.54 4.68
CA GLU A 41 -8.73 -3.00 4.58
C GLU A 41 -7.26 -3.35 4.30
N LYS A 42 -6.64 -2.66 3.35
CA LYS A 42 -5.20 -2.85 3.05
C LYS A 42 -4.32 -2.51 4.26
N LEU A 43 -4.70 -1.56 5.11
CA LEU A 43 -3.98 -1.28 6.37
C LEU A 43 -4.14 -2.41 7.38
N GLN A 44 -5.35 -2.94 7.54
CA GLN A 44 -5.64 -4.06 8.45
C GLN A 44 -4.93 -5.34 8.00
N ASP A 45 -4.79 -5.54 6.69
CA ASP A 45 -4.05 -6.66 6.09
C ASP A 45 -2.52 -6.50 6.17
N GLY A 46 -2.02 -5.40 6.74
CA GLY A 46 -0.59 -5.09 6.81
C GLY A 46 0.03 -4.70 5.46
N ASN A 47 -0.79 -4.49 4.42
CA ASN A 47 -0.36 -4.02 3.11
C ASN A 47 -0.27 -2.48 3.08
N TYR A 48 0.69 -1.95 3.83
CA TYR A 48 0.89 -0.50 3.97
C TYR A 48 1.17 0.19 2.62
N LYS A 49 1.94 -0.45 1.72
CA LYS A 49 2.26 0.12 0.40
C LYS A 49 1.01 0.26 -0.48
N GLY A 50 0.16 -0.78 -0.48
CA GLY A 50 -1.12 -0.76 -1.19
C GLY A 50 -2.10 0.24 -0.59
N ALA A 51 -2.13 0.36 0.74
CA ALA A 51 -2.95 1.35 1.44
C ALA A 51 -2.53 2.78 1.11
N ILE A 52 -1.22 3.08 1.18
CA ILE A 52 -0.67 4.41 0.85
C ILE A 52 -1.10 4.82 -0.56
N THR A 53 -0.87 3.94 -1.56
CA THR A 53 -1.29 4.20 -2.94
C THR A 53 -2.79 4.50 -3.05
N GLN A 54 -3.63 3.74 -2.34
CA GLN A 54 -5.08 3.89 -2.43
C GLN A 54 -5.54 5.22 -1.80
N LEU A 55 -4.99 5.55 -0.64
CA LEU A 55 -5.30 6.77 0.11
C LEU A 55 -4.76 8.02 -0.59
N GLU A 56 -3.58 7.96 -1.21
CA GLU A 56 -3.07 9.02 -2.09
C GLU A 56 -3.98 9.23 -3.30
N THR A 57 -4.52 8.15 -3.87
CA THR A 57 -5.47 8.26 -4.99
C THR A 57 -6.77 8.94 -4.54
N LEU A 58 -7.27 8.59 -3.34
CA LEU A 58 -8.42 9.23 -2.71
C LEU A 58 -8.17 10.74 -2.51
N ASP A 59 -7.02 11.12 -1.95
CA ASP A 59 -6.65 12.50 -1.66
C ASP A 59 -6.50 13.33 -2.95
N ASN A 60 -5.80 12.80 -3.95
CA ASN A 60 -5.63 13.47 -5.25
C ASN A 60 -6.95 13.65 -6.01
N ARG A 61 -7.87 12.68 -5.90
CA ARG A 61 -9.14 12.72 -6.63
C ARG A 61 -10.20 13.56 -5.91
N PHE A 62 -10.15 13.59 -4.58
CA PHE A 62 -11.10 14.30 -3.74
C PHE A 62 -10.39 15.22 -2.73
N PRO A 63 -9.61 16.22 -3.20
CA PRO A 63 -8.82 17.10 -2.32
C PRO A 63 -9.69 17.97 -1.40
N PHE A 64 -10.97 18.17 -1.75
CA PHE A 64 -11.98 18.85 -0.94
C PHE A 64 -13.12 17.89 -0.52
N GLY A 65 -12.85 16.59 -0.49
CA GLY A 65 -13.84 15.57 -0.13
C GLY A 65 -14.22 15.59 1.36
N PRO A 66 -15.24 14.81 1.75
CA PRO A 66 -15.69 14.74 3.15
C PRO A 66 -14.60 14.29 4.12
N TYR A 67 -13.54 13.64 3.63
CA TYR A 67 -12.39 13.20 4.40
C TYR A 67 -11.21 14.20 4.40
N SER A 68 -11.26 15.27 3.60
CA SER A 68 -10.17 16.26 3.52
C SER A 68 -10.34 17.46 4.47
N GLN A 69 -11.51 17.60 5.11
CA GLN A 69 -11.83 18.75 5.98
C GLN A 69 -11.24 18.69 7.41
N GLN A 70 -10.59 17.60 7.84
CA GLN A 70 -9.99 17.54 9.20
C GLN A 70 -8.68 18.33 9.35
N VAL A 71 -8.40 19.28 8.44
CA VAL A 71 -7.21 20.16 8.48
C VAL A 71 -7.62 21.64 8.35
N GLN A 72 -8.78 22.02 8.88
CA GLN A 72 -9.06 23.44 9.18
C GLN A 72 -9.24 23.57 10.68
N LEU A 73 -8.11 23.82 11.35
CA LEU A 73 -8.10 24.46 12.66
C LEU A 73 -8.22 25.96 12.38
N ASP A 74 -9.42 26.50 12.54
CA ASP A 74 -9.59 27.92 12.84
C ASP A 74 -9.20 28.17 14.31
#